data_AF-A0A2E9YH23-F1
#
_entry.id   AF-A0A2E9YH23-F1
#
_cell.length_a   1.000
_cell.length_b   1.000
_cell.length_c   1.000
_cell.angle_alpha   90.00
_cell.angle_beta   90.00
_cell.angle_gamma   90.00
#
_symmetry.space_group_name_H-M   'P 1'
#
loop_
_entity.id
_entity.type
_entity.pdbx_description
1 polymer ?
#
loop_
_entity_poly.entity_id
_entity_poly.type
_entity_poly.pdbx_seq_one_letter_code
_entity_poly.pdbx_strand_id
1 'polypeptide(L)'
;MSAPDVIDSKEWGVVATVEKWNVASDRAKGLPPNDTVSVEDNLLLNGGIADLLNSLCGLASPAVYGTASYIGVGTSTTSALATHTGLQAGTSERSYKAMESASFPSLAGQTMTWKSVWGSADGNFAWEEWSIRSATSGVGGEDTGTALNRKVASLGTKASGSEWTLTVTITVS
;
A
#
# COMPACT_ATOMS: atom_id res chain seq x y z
N MET A 1 -17.94 27.65 28.38
CA MET A 1 -16.94 26.87 27.64
C MET A 1 -17.70 26.10 26.57
N SER A 2 -17.65 26.58 25.34
CA SER A 2 -18.13 25.80 24.18
C SER A 2 -17.25 24.55 24.08
N ALA A 3 -17.87 23.38 23.91
CA ALA A 3 -17.13 22.16 23.60
C ALA A 3 -16.25 22.41 22.36
N PRO A 4 -15.04 21.82 22.28
CA PRO A 4 -14.29 21.89 21.04
C PRO A 4 -15.14 21.27 19.92
N ASP A 5 -15.15 21.94 18.78
CA ASP A 5 -15.93 21.62 17.61
C ASP A 5 -15.47 20.27 17.04
N VAL A 6 -16.17 19.17 17.36
CA VAL A 6 -15.90 17.81 16.86
C VAL A 6 -16.55 17.62 15.46
N ILE A 7 -16.86 18.70 14.75
CA ILE A 7 -17.74 18.64 13.57
C ILE A 7 -17.07 18.09 12.30
N ASP A 8 -15.74 17.95 12.25
CA ASP A 8 -15.01 17.31 11.14
C ASP A 8 -14.36 15.96 11.52
N SER A 9 -14.90 15.25 12.52
CA SER A 9 -14.26 14.09 13.15
C SER A 9 -14.36 12.78 12.35
N LYS A 10 -14.22 12.81 11.03
CA LYS A 10 -14.23 11.61 10.17
C LYS A 10 -12.88 11.52 9.46
N GLU A 11 -11.99 10.70 10.00
CA GLU A 11 -10.63 10.56 9.49
C GLU A 11 -10.45 9.23 8.76
N TRP A 12 -10.05 9.32 7.49
CA TRP A 12 -9.39 8.25 6.76
C TRP A 12 -7.88 8.42 6.95
N GLY A 13 -7.39 8.01 8.12
CA GLY A 13 -6.02 8.21 8.54
C GLY A 13 -5.10 7.17 7.93
N VAL A 14 -4.19 7.57 7.04
CA VAL A 14 -3.29 6.65 6.33
C VAL A 14 -1.85 6.99 6.65
N VAL A 15 -1.07 5.97 7.01
CA VAL A 15 0.39 6.07 7.15
C VAL A 15 1.02 4.91 6.37
N ALA A 16 1.91 5.24 5.45
CA ALA A 16 2.73 4.29 4.71
C ALA A 16 4.19 4.47 5.13
N THR A 17 4.77 3.42 5.75
CA THR A 17 6.15 3.41 6.25
C THR A 17 6.97 2.41 5.45
N VAL A 18 8.06 2.89 4.86
CA VAL A 18 9.09 2.09 4.21
C VAL A 18 10.29 1.95 5.11
N GLU A 19 10.68 0.73 5.44
CA GLU A 19 11.93 0.43 6.13
C GLU A 19 12.91 -0.19 5.13
N LYS A 20 14.18 0.24 5.18
CA LYS A 20 15.17 -0.05 4.13
C LYS A 20 16.42 -0.70 4.71
N TRP A 21 16.77 -1.87 4.21
CA TRP A 21 18.03 -2.56 4.52
C TRP A 21 18.91 -2.60 3.29
N ASN A 22 20.12 -2.07 3.37
CA ASN A 22 21.10 -2.08 2.28
C ASN A 22 21.56 -3.49 1.92
N VAL A 23 21.48 -4.42 2.88
CA VAL A 23 21.80 -5.84 2.71
C VAL A 23 20.56 -6.66 3.02
N ALA A 24 20.06 -7.42 2.04
CA ALA A 24 18.79 -8.13 2.17
C ALA A 24 18.72 -9.11 3.36
N SER A 25 19.85 -9.69 3.77
CA SER A 25 19.88 -10.62 4.89
C SER A 25 19.68 -9.98 6.27
N ASP A 26 19.80 -8.65 6.37
CA ASP A 26 19.91 -7.98 7.66
C ASP A 26 18.56 -7.95 8.40
N ARG A 27 17.45 -7.77 7.67
CA ARG A 27 16.11 -7.90 8.24
C ARG A 27 15.87 -9.28 8.84
N ALA A 28 16.26 -10.35 8.13
CA ALA A 28 16.10 -11.72 8.62
C ALA A 28 16.96 -12.02 9.87
N LYS A 29 18.05 -11.27 10.07
CA LYS A 29 18.88 -11.34 11.29
C LYS A 29 18.34 -10.46 12.43
N GLY A 30 17.26 -9.73 12.22
CA GLY A 30 16.69 -8.80 13.21
C GLY A 30 17.51 -7.52 13.39
N LEU A 31 18.37 -7.17 12.43
CA LEU A 31 19.08 -5.90 12.46
C LEU A 31 18.12 -4.74 12.14
N PRO A 32 18.32 -3.56 12.73
CA PRO A 32 17.47 -2.41 12.44
C PRO A 32 17.62 -1.96 10.98
N PRO A 33 16.60 -1.31 10.38
CA PRO A 33 16.73 -0.73 9.05
C PRO A 33 17.79 0.38 9.04
N ASN A 34 18.42 0.55 7.89
CA ASN A 34 19.38 1.63 7.66
C ASN A 34 18.71 3.00 7.49
N ASP A 35 17.47 3.00 6.96
CA ASP A 35 16.67 4.20 6.76
C ASP A 35 15.17 3.84 6.83
N THR A 36 14.37 4.81 7.27
CA THR A 36 12.92 4.69 7.38
C THR A 36 12.26 5.96 6.85
N VAL A 37 11.31 5.81 5.93
CA VAL A 37 10.53 6.92 5.37
C VAL A 37 9.05 6.66 5.63
N SER A 38 8.35 7.64 6.18
CA SER A 38 6.90 7.59 6.37
C SER A 38 6.22 8.71 5.60
N VAL A 39 5.12 8.37 4.94
CA VAL A 39 4.26 9.33 4.25
C VAL A 39 2.81 9.12 4.67
N GLU A 40 2.10 10.23 4.82
CA GLU A 40 0.70 10.24 5.21
C GLU A 40 -0.20 10.39 3.97
N ASP A 41 -1.48 10.10 4.17
CA ASP A 41 -2.57 10.19 3.19
C ASP A 41 -2.46 9.26 1.99
N ASN A 42 -3.59 9.07 1.34
CA ASN A 42 -3.71 8.57 -0.01
C ASN A 42 -4.99 9.11 -0.66
N LEU A 43 -5.16 8.86 -1.95
CA LEU A 43 -6.44 9.06 -2.62
C LEU A 43 -7.10 7.70 -2.82
N LEU A 44 -8.30 7.52 -2.26
CA LEU A 44 -9.15 6.38 -2.60
C LEU A 44 -9.54 6.41 -4.08
N LEU A 45 -9.54 5.25 -4.72
CA LEU A 45 -9.93 5.12 -6.13
C LEU A 45 -11.38 4.65 -6.24
N ASN A 46 -12.06 5.01 -7.33
CA ASN A 46 -13.49 4.73 -7.52
C ASN A 46 -13.84 3.23 -7.35
N GLY A 47 -12.98 2.34 -7.85
CA GLY A 47 -13.15 0.89 -7.68
C GLY A 47 -13.06 0.45 -6.21
N GLY A 48 -12.04 0.93 -5.50
CA GLY A 48 -11.87 0.68 -4.06
C GLY A 48 -13.04 1.20 -3.23
N ILE A 49 -13.52 2.40 -3.53
CA ILE A 49 -14.71 2.98 -2.88
C ILE A 49 -15.93 2.09 -3.11
N ALA A 50 -16.16 1.64 -4.35
CA ALA A 50 -17.27 0.77 -4.67
C ALA A 50 -17.20 -0.56 -3.89
N ASP A 51 -16.02 -1.20 -3.81
CA ASP A 51 -15.84 -2.44 -3.05
C ASP A 51 -16.09 -2.24 -1.54
N LEU A 52 -15.61 -1.13 -0.96
CA LEU A 52 -15.84 -0.80 0.45
C LEU A 52 -17.34 -0.60 0.75
N LEU A 53 -18.02 0.22 -0.05
CA LEU A 53 -19.44 0.52 0.14
C LEU A 53 -20.34 -0.69 -0.13
N ASN A 54 -20.03 -1.49 -1.15
CA ASN A 54 -20.72 -2.75 -1.41
C ASN A 54 -20.57 -3.72 -0.25
N SER A 55 -19.36 -3.83 0.33
CA SER A 55 -19.11 -4.67 1.50
C SER A 55 -19.92 -4.21 2.72
N LEU A 56 -19.99 -2.89 2.95
CA LEU A 56 -20.77 -2.31 4.05
C LEU A 56 -22.27 -2.58 3.93
N CYS A 57 -22.81 -2.47 2.71
CA CYS A 57 -24.23 -2.66 2.45
C CYS A 57 -24.62 -4.13 2.20
N GLY A 58 -23.66 -5.06 2.13
CA GLY A 58 -23.91 -6.45 1.74
C GLY A 58 -24.43 -6.58 0.31
N LEU A 59 -23.98 -5.71 -0.59
CA LEU A 59 -24.39 -5.66 -2.00
C LEU A 59 -23.34 -6.32 -2.90
N ALA A 60 -23.80 -6.89 -4.03
CA ALA A 60 -22.95 -7.48 -5.06
C ALA A 60 -21.98 -8.56 -4.53
N SER A 61 -20.83 -8.74 -5.19
CA SER A 61 -19.73 -9.58 -4.73
C SER A 61 -18.45 -8.74 -4.78
N PRO A 62 -18.24 -7.85 -3.78
CA PRO A 62 -17.12 -6.91 -3.79
C PRO A 62 -15.78 -7.64 -3.74
N ALA A 63 -14.75 -7.03 -4.30
CA ALA A 63 -13.41 -7.58 -4.18
C ALA A 63 -12.93 -7.48 -2.72
N VAL A 64 -12.25 -8.53 -2.26
CA VAL A 64 -11.78 -8.63 -0.87
C VAL A 64 -10.31 -8.23 -0.78
N TYR A 65 -10.02 -7.27 0.11
CA TYR A 65 -8.66 -6.85 0.45
C TYR A 65 -8.10 -7.70 1.60
N GLY A 66 -8.09 -9.03 1.42
CA GLY A 66 -7.68 -10.03 2.42
C GLY A 66 -6.25 -10.54 2.24
N THR A 67 -5.94 -11.74 2.70
CA THR A 67 -4.56 -12.30 2.71
C THR A 67 -3.92 -12.46 1.33
N ALA A 68 -4.75 -12.60 0.30
CA ALA A 68 -4.28 -12.67 -1.08
C ALA A 68 -3.97 -11.28 -1.68
N SER A 69 -4.19 -10.18 -0.96
CA SER A 69 -3.98 -8.81 -1.46
C SER A 69 -2.52 -8.52 -1.73
N TYR A 70 -2.28 -7.42 -2.45
CA TYR A 70 -0.95 -6.98 -2.82
C TYR A 70 -0.76 -5.51 -2.48
N ILE A 71 0.50 -5.13 -2.24
CA ILE A 71 0.94 -3.74 -2.28
C ILE A 71 1.77 -3.56 -3.55
N GLY A 72 1.50 -2.48 -4.28
CA GLY A 72 2.24 -2.07 -5.45
C GLY A 72 3.09 -0.84 -5.19
N VAL A 73 4.25 -0.78 -5.86
CA VAL A 73 5.10 0.41 -5.97
C VAL A 73 5.47 0.67 -7.43
N GLY A 74 5.66 1.92 -7.83
CA GLY A 74 6.00 2.28 -9.21
C GLY A 74 6.73 3.61 -9.31
N THR A 75 7.20 3.95 -10.52
CA THR A 75 8.00 5.16 -10.81
C THR A 75 7.18 6.40 -11.20
N SER A 76 5.86 6.28 -11.39
CA SER A 76 5.07 7.39 -11.93
C SER A 76 4.84 8.50 -10.91
N THR A 77 5.18 9.72 -11.31
CA THR A 77 4.91 10.96 -10.57
C THR A 77 3.61 11.64 -11.01
N THR A 78 2.85 11.02 -11.93
CA THR A 78 1.56 11.56 -12.39
C THR A 78 0.61 11.71 -11.21
N SER A 79 0.01 12.89 -11.03
CA SER A 79 -0.92 13.15 -9.92
C SER A 79 -2.01 12.07 -9.78
N ALA A 80 -2.38 11.71 -8.55
CA ALA A 80 -3.45 10.75 -8.32
C ALA A 80 -4.81 11.33 -8.70
N LEU A 81 -5.59 10.55 -9.45
CA LEU A 81 -6.97 10.83 -9.81
C LEU A 81 -7.83 9.65 -9.38
N ALA A 82 -9.03 9.92 -8.84
CA ALA A 82 -9.94 8.88 -8.35
C ALA A 82 -10.39 7.91 -9.46
N THR A 83 -10.30 8.33 -10.73
CA THR A 83 -10.62 7.52 -11.90
C THR A 83 -9.51 6.54 -12.30
N HIS A 84 -8.31 6.63 -11.72
CA HIS A 84 -7.27 5.64 -11.96
C HIS A 84 -7.70 4.27 -11.42
N THR A 85 -7.28 3.20 -12.10
CA THR A 85 -7.58 1.81 -11.73
C THR A 85 -6.42 1.11 -11.02
N GLY A 86 -5.28 1.79 -10.88
CA GLY A 86 -4.05 1.23 -10.33
C GLY A 86 -2.87 2.19 -10.41
N LEU A 87 -1.66 1.66 -10.29
CA LEU A 87 -0.41 2.41 -10.49
C LEU A 87 -0.32 2.89 -11.94
N GLN A 88 0.31 4.04 -12.14
CA GLN A 88 0.42 4.67 -13.45
C GLN A 88 1.76 4.39 -14.15
N ALA A 89 2.74 3.82 -13.45
CA ALA A 89 3.98 3.35 -14.02
C ALA A 89 3.75 2.19 -15.00
N GLY A 90 4.61 2.07 -16.01
CA GLY A 90 4.56 0.97 -16.97
C GLY A 90 4.86 -0.39 -16.31
N THR A 91 4.52 -1.48 -17.00
CA THR A 91 4.70 -2.86 -16.50
C THR A 91 6.13 -3.17 -16.02
N SER A 92 7.17 -2.63 -16.68
CA SER A 92 8.57 -2.82 -16.29
C SER A 92 9.06 -1.88 -15.19
N GLU A 93 8.24 -0.91 -14.80
CA GLU A 93 8.58 0.17 -13.86
C GLU A 93 7.67 0.17 -12.63
N ARG A 94 6.95 -0.94 -12.43
CA ARG A 94 6.14 -1.20 -11.24
C ARG A 94 6.34 -2.60 -10.74
N SER A 95 6.06 -2.79 -9.47
CA SER A 95 6.20 -4.07 -8.79
C SER A 95 5.11 -4.23 -7.75
N TYR A 96 4.34 -5.30 -7.87
CA TYR A 96 3.36 -5.75 -6.91
C TYR A 96 3.91 -6.94 -6.13
N LYS A 97 3.77 -6.90 -4.81
CA LYS A 97 4.15 -7.97 -3.89
C LYS A 97 2.96 -8.38 -3.04
N ALA A 98 2.83 -9.69 -2.85
CA ALA A 98 1.85 -10.26 -1.96
C ALA A 98 2.11 -9.80 -0.52
N MET A 99 1.11 -9.97 0.34
CA MET A 99 1.28 -9.78 1.79
C MET A 99 2.45 -10.62 2.32
N GLU A 100 3.19 -10.07 3.27
CA GLU A 100 4.39 -10.67 3.89
C GLU A 100 4.10 -12.07 4.47
N SER A 101 2.90 -12.27 5.01
CA SER A 101 2.46 -13.52 5.59
C SER A 101 0.93 -13.62 5.58
N ALA A 102 0.40 -14.80 5.92
CA ALA A 102 -1.03 -15.02 6.08
C ALA A 102 -1.66 -14.24 7.25
N SER A 103 -0.88 -13.56 8.10
CA SER A 103 -1.41 -12.68 9.15
C SER A 103 -1.68 -11.26 8.66
N PHE A 104 -1.36 -10.95 7.40
CA PHE A 104 -1.63 -9.66 6.79
C PHE A 104 -2.64 -9.80 5.64
N PRO A 105 -3.55 -8.82 5.47
CA PRO A 105 -3.76 -7.71 6.39
C PRO A 105 -4.34 -8.15 7.73
N SER A 106 -4.08 -7.36 8.75
CA SER A 106 -4.64 -7.52 10.09
C SER A 106 -5.54 -6.33 10.45
N LEU A 107 -6.48 -6.55 11.36
CA LEU A 107 -7.35 -5.51 11.91
C LEU A 107 -7.23 -5.54 13.44
N ALA A 108 -6.90 -4.40 14.04
CA ALA A 108 -6.91 -4.21 15.48
C ALA A 108 -7.62 -2.89 15.81
N GLY A 109 -8.70 -2.97 16.59
CA GLY A 109 -9.58 -1.82 16.81
C GLY A 109 -10.17 -1.32 15.49
N GLN A 110 -9.84 -0.07 15.14
CA GLN A 110 -10.28 0.58 13.90
C GLN A 110 -9.14 0.75 12.89
N THR A 111 -8.01 0.06 13.08
CA THR A 111 -6.81 0.18 12.25
C THR A 111 -6.55 -1.12 11.50
N MET A 112 -6.59 -1.04 10.17
CA MET A 112 -6.14 -2.09 9.27
C MET A 112 -4.66 -1.92 8.96
N THR A 113 -3.91 -3.02 8.90
CA THR A 113 -2.47 -3.02 8.57
C THR A 113 -2.19 -3.98 7.43
N TRP A 114 -1.51 -3.51 6.39
CA TRP A 114 -0.97 -4.30 5.29
C TRP A 114 0.55 -4.22 5.32
N LYS A 115 1.22 -5.29 4.90
CA LYS A 115 2.67 -5.31 4.85
C LYS A 115 3.16 -6.21 3.74
N SER A 116 4.11 -5.72 2.94
CA SER A 116 4.76 -6.47 1.87
C SER A 116 6.28 -6.24 1.89
N VAL A 117 7.02 -7.20 1.34
CA VAL A 117 8.49 -7.20 1.32
C VAL A 117 9.00 -7.30 -0.11
N TRP A 118 9.91 -6.41 -0.49
CA TRP A 118 10.65 -6.44 -1.73
C TRP A 118 12.07 -6.93 -1.45
N GLY A 119 12.36 -8.16 -1.88
CA GLY A 119 13.68 -8.76 -1.72
C GLY A 119 14.71 -8.17 -2.68
N SER A 120 15.92 -8.72 -2.67
CA SER A 120 17.08 -8.25 -3.44
C SER A 120 16.80 -7.98 -4.93
N ALA A 121 15.99 -8.82 -5.58
CA ALA A 121 15.71 -8.71 -7.02
C ALA A 121 14.46 -7.89 -7.38
N ASP A 122 13.64 -7.53 -6.39
CA ASP A 122 12.32 -6.94 -6.61
C ASP A 122 12.36 -5.42 -6.49
N GLY A 123 11.63 -4.73 -7.38
CA GLY A 123 11.33 -3.30 -7.24
C GLY A 123 12.57 -2.39 -7.27
N ASN A 124 13.63 -2.77 -7.98
CA ASN A 124 14.90 -2.04 -8.00
C ASN A 124 14.84 -0.82 -8.94
N PHE A 125 14.04 0.16 -8.55
CA PHE A 125 13.81 1.43 -9.23
C PHE A 125 13.36 2.50 -8.22
N ALA A 126 13.10 3.72 -8.69
CA ALA A 126 12.54 4.79 -7.85
C ALA A 126 11.09 4.49 -7.46
N TRP A 127 10.78 4.49 -6.17
CA TRP A 127 9.43 4.32 -5.65
C TRP A 127 8.81 5.70 -5.51
N GLU A 128 7.99 6.09 -6.49
CA GLU A 128 7.35 7.41 -6.60
C GLU A 128 5.83 7.34 -6.46
N GLU A 129 5.27 6.13 -6.44
CA GLU A 129 3.86 5.87 -6.16
C GLU A 129 3.67 4.53 -5.47
N TRP A 130 2.54 4.38 -4.77
CA TRP A 130 2.12 3.11 -4.19
C TRP A 130 0.60 2.95 -4.14
N SER A 131 0.15 1.70 -4.01
CA SER A 131 -1.27 1.31 -4.01
C SER A 131 -1.49 -0.01 -3.26
N ILE A 132 -2.57 -0.11 -2.49
CA ILE A 132 -3.10 -1.41 -2.03
C ILE A 132 -4.11 -1.91 -3.07
N ARG A 133 -4.10 -3.21 -3.35
CA ARG A 133 -5.02 -3.83 -4.32
C ARG A 133 -5.59 -5.15 -3.83
N SER A 134 -6.80 -5.45 -4.30
CA SER A 134 -7.43 -6.75 -4.14
C SER A 134 -6.78 -7.80 -5.04
N ALA A 135 -6.98 -9.06 -4.70
CA ALA A 135 -6.30 -10.18 -5.32
C ALA A 135 -7.09 -10.80 -6.47
N THR A 136 -6.43 -11.07 -7.60
CA THR A 136 -6.90 -12.03 -8.62
C THR A 136 -5.74 -12.78 -9.28
N SER A 137 -4.57 -12.14 -9.32
CA SER A 137 -3.22 -12.66 -9.61
C SER A 137 -2.27 -11.46 -9.43
N GLY A 138 -1.03 -11.48 -9.95
CA GLY A 138 -0.29 -10.23 -10.19
C GLY A 138 0.93 -9.96 -9.32
N VAL A 139 1.96 -10.83 -9.39
CA VAL A 139 3.31 -10.49 -8.90
C VAL A 139 4.09 -9.72 -9.96
N GLY A 140 4.99 -8.83 -9.52
CA GLY A 140 5.83 -8.07 -10.46
C GLY A 140 5.03 -6.95 -11.16
N GLY A 141 5.13 -6.83 -12.48
CA GLY A 141 4.53 -5.74 -13.24
C GLY A 141 3.02 -5.85 -13.52
N GLU A 142 2.41 -6.96 -13.11
CA GLU A 142 1.04 -7.34 -13.48
C GLU A 142 -0.02 -6.55 -12.71
N ASP A 143 -1.01 -6.04 -13.43
CA ASP A 143 -2.05 -5.18 -12.86
C ASP A 143 -3.42 -5.84 -12.91
N THR A 144 -3.68 -6.69 -11.92
CA THR A 144 -4.91 -7.49 -11.80
C THR A 144 -5.63 -7.28 -10.47
N GLY A 145 -6.96 -7.18 -10.51
CA GLY A 145 -7.78 -6.86 -9.33
C GLY A 145 -8.04 -5.36 -9.20
N THR A 146 -8.75 -4.99 -8.14
CA THR A 146 -9.19 -3.61 -7.90
C THR A 146 -8.20 -2.89 -6.98
N ALA A 147 -7.72 -1.71 -7.38
CA ALA A 147 -6.92 -0.87 -6.51
C ALA A 147 -7.81 -0.12 -5.50
N LEU A 148 -7.47 -0.23 -4.21
CA LEU A 148 -8.14 0.49 -3.12
C LEU A 148 -7.88 1.98 -3.22
N ASN A 149 -6.61 2.33 -3.40
CA ASN A 149 -6.10 3.68 -3.28
C ASN A 149 -4.88 3.88 -4.20
N ARG A 150 -4.46 5.12 -4.35
CA ARG A 150 -3.15 5.48 -4.87
C ARG A 150 -2.57 6.65 -4.10
N LYS A 151 -1.26 6.66 -3.93
CA LYS A 151 -0.50 7.80 -3.44
C LYS A 151 0.70 8.02 -4.35
N VAL A 152 0.98 9.28 -4.66
CA VAL A 152 2.22 9.71 -5.31
C VAL A 152 3.09 10.30 -4.21
N ALA A 153 4.26 9.72 -3.98
CA ALA A 153 5.23 10.17 -3.00
C ALA A 153 6.57 9.49 -3.27
N SER A 154 7.67 10.25 -3.17
CA SER A 154 9.01 9.67 -3.27
C SER A 154 9.37 8.95 -1.98
N LEU A 155 9.61 7.65 -2.08
CA LEU A 155 10.04 6.77 -0.99
C LEU A 155 11.53 6.41 -1.14
N GLY A 156 12.17 6.90 -2.19
CA GLY A 156 13.57 6.67 -2.54
C GLY A 156 13.77 5.69 -3.69
N THR A 157 15.04 5.42 -4.02
CA THR A 157 15.43 4.45 -5.05
C THR A 157 15.96 3.18 -4.41
N LYS A 158 15.30 2.06 -4.68
CA LYS A 158 15.75 0.75 -4.22
C LYS A 158 16.80 0.16 -5.16
N ALA A 159 17.88 -0.37 -4.59
CA ALA A 159 18.96 -1.00 -5.34
C ALA A 159 18.95 -2.52 -5.20
N SER A 160 19.50 -3.23 -6.19
CA SER A 160 19.74 -4.67 -6.06
C SER A 160 20.66 -4.97 -4.86
N GLY A 161 20.42 -6.08 -4.17
CA GLY A 161 21.13 -6.43 -2.93
C GLY A 161 20.45 -5.92 -1.65
N SER A 162 19.53 -4.95 -1.77
CA SER A 162 18.75 -4.40 -0.65
C SER A 162 17.41 -5.12 -0.44
N GLU A 163 16.87 -5.04 0.77
CA GLU A 163 15.51 -5.49 1.09
C GLU A 163 14.73 -4.32 1.69
N TRP A 164 13.52 -4.07 1.18
CA TRP A 164 12.66 -2.98 1.64
C TRP A 164 11.31 -3.57 2.07
N THR A 165 10.77 -3.11 3.19
CA THR A 165 9.40 -3.41 3.61
C THR A 165 8.54 -2.17 3.38
N LEU A 166 7.28 -2.36 2.97
CA LEU A 166 6.28 -1.30 3.01
C LEU A 166 5.13 -1.77 3.88
N THR A 167 4.93 -1.07 4.99
CA THR A 167 3.81 -1.25 5.90
C THR A 167 2.84 -0.09 5.70
N VAL A 168 1.57 -0.38 5.45
CA VAL A 168 0.52 0.63 5.35
C VAL A 168 -0.48 0.39 6.47
N THR A 169 -0.81 1.44 7.21
CA THR A 169 -1.91 1.43 8.18
C THR A 169 -3.00 2.36 7.71
N ILE A 170 -4.26 1.91 7.79
CA ILE A 170 -5.44 2.74 7.57
C ILE A 170 -6.29 2.68 8.84
N THR A 171 -6.50 3.82 9.47
CA THR A 171 -7.39 3.99 10.62
C THR A 171 -8.64 4.73 10.18
N VAL A 172 -9.80 4.24 10.62
CA VAL A 172 -11.09 4.91 10.42
C VAL A 172 -11.62 5.36 11.78
N SER A 173 -11.90 6.65 11.96
CA SER A 173 -12.45 7.22 13.21
C SER A 173 -13.46 8.33 12.96
#